data_AF-A0A973D4K8-F1
#
_entry.id   AF-A0A973D4K8-F1
#
_cell.length_a   1.000
_cell.length_b   1.000
_cell.length_c   1.000
_cell.angle_alpha   90.00
_cell.angle_beta   90.00
_cell.angle_gamma   90.00
#
_symmetry.space_group_name_H-M   'P 1'
#
loop_
_entity.id
_entity.type
_entity.pdbx_description
1 polymer ?
#
loop_
_entity_poly.entity_id
_entity_poly.type
_entity_poly.pdbx_seq_one_letter_code
_entity_poly.pdbx_strand_id
1 'polypeptide(L)'
;SNGGPLGYDGMTNSLALEIDTYVNGNFNDPPVAHLSLHGRPGTANSADELVASIISDTTLANVGGLRTMRVTYDSGLFEIYIDDLTVPRMSVFIDITEYLASDSAWIGFIGSTGGVTQVNDVLSWSLTNGGATQFLRGDVNLDSSVNLPDAIYALGALFVPGSPPVTCLDSADINDDGGFNLPDAIYLLSALFVPGSDAVPEPTASCGTDPTDDSIDCETPICP
;
A
#
# COMPACT_ATOMS: atom_id res chain seq x y z
N SER A 1 30.81 2.16 17.93
CA SER A 1 29.38 2.28 17.57
C SER A 1 28.64 1.14 18.24
N ASN A 2 27.44 1.36 18.76
CA ASN A 2 26.72 0.33 19.53
C ASN A 2 25.87 -0.61 18.65
N GLY A 3 25.72 -0.33 17.35
CA GLY A 3 24.97 -1.17 16.41
C GLY A 3 23.44 -1.00 16.50
N GLY A 4 22.88 -0.99 17.71
CA GLY A 4 21.44 -0.93 17.98
C GLY A 4 20.61 0.13 17.22
N PRO A 5 21.13 1.33 16.91
CA PRO A 5 20.39 2.30 16.08
C PRO A 5 20.04 1.83 14.65
N LEU A 6 20.68 0.75 14.17
CA LEU A 6 20.59 0.11 12.84
C LEU A 6 20.69 1.02 11.60
N GLY A 7 20.91 2.32 11.79
CA GLY A 7 21.02 3.32 10.74
C GLY A 7 19.75 4.13 10.51
N TYR A 8 18.58 3.71 11.02
CA TYR A 8 17.32 4.48 10.87
C TYR A 8 16.98 5.35 12.08
N ASP A 9 17.56 5.08 13.26
CA ASP A 9 17.35 5.95 14.42
C ASP A 9 17.77 7.39 14.07
N GLY A 10 16.89 8.35 14.34
CA GLY A 10 17.08 9.74 13.97
C GLY A 10 16.58 10.12 12.57
N MET A 11 16.22 9.16 11.71
CA MET A 11 15.66 9.48 10.38
C MET A 11 14.24 10.04 10.51
N THR A 12 14.05 11.28 10.09
CA THR A 12 12.71 11.87 9.93
C THR A 12 12.03 11.34 8.68
N ASN A 13 10.69 11.33 8.68
CA ASN A 13 9.88 10.95 7.53
C ASN A 13 10.19 9.52 7.05
N SER A 14 10.20 8.56 7.99
CA SER A 14 10.60 7.19 7.72
C SER A 14 9.73 6.17 8.43
N LEU A 15 9.59 5.02 7.76
CA LEU A 15 9.06 3.77 8.28
C LEU A 15 10.15 2.71 8.10
N ALA A 16 10.43 1.92 9.14
CA ALA A 16 11.48 0.92 9.14
C ALA A 16 10.91 -0.43 9.60
N LEU A 17 11.08 -1.46 8.78
CA LEU A 17 10.88 -2.84 9.21
C LEU A 17 12.22 -3.37 9.74
N GLU A 18 12.30 -3.52 11.06
CA GLU A 18 13.48 -3.97 11.77
C GLU A 18 13.47 -5.48 11.96
N ILE A 19 14.61 -6.10 11.65
CA ILE A 19 14.93 -7.46 12.06
C ILE A 19 16.07 -7.33 13.08
N ASP A 20 15.72 -7.30 14.36
CA ASP A 20 16.72 -7.18 15.41
C ASP A 20 17.13 -8.56 15.95
N THR A 21 18.44 -8.74 15.98
CA THR A 21 19.11 -9.97 16.39
C THR A 21 19.82 -9.84 17.73
N TYR A 22 19.79 -8.65 18.34
CA TYR A 22 20.60 -8.36 19.51
C TYR A 22 19.85 -7.49 20.52
N VAL A 23 19.58 -8.07 21.70
CA VAL A 23 18.92 -7.38 22.81
C VAL A 23 19.80 -6.26 23.40
N ASN A 24 19.45 -5.03 23.08
CA ASN A 24 19.98 -3.78 23.63
C ASN A 24 19.22 -3.36 24.90
N GLY A 25 19.93 -3.33 26.03
CA GLY A 25 19.34 -2.90 27.31
C GLY A 25 18.89 -1.43 27.40
N ASN A 26 19.12 -0.61 26.37
CA ASN A 26 18.79 0.82 26.36
C ASN A 26 17.70 1.19 25.33
N PHE A 27 17.21 0.25 24.52
CA PHE A 27 16.21 0.49 23.48
C PHE A 27 14.88 -0.27 23.74
N ASN A 28 14.68 -0.72 24.99
CA ASN A 28 13.48 -1.46 25.41
C ASN A 28 13.19 -2.72 24.59
N ASP A 29 14.22 -3.33 24.02
CA ASP A 29 14.09 -4.54 23.23
C ASP A 29 13.39 -5.65 24.01
N PRO A 30 12.51 -6.40 23.35
CA PRO A 30 12.13 -7.73 23.80
C PRO A 30 13.35 -8.56 24.23
N PRO A 31 13.19 -9.47 25.21
CA PRO A 31 14.30 -10.27 25.73
C PRO A 31 14.81 -11.35 24.75
N VAL A 32 14.45 -11.24 23.47
CA VAL A 32 14.71 -12.17 22.37
C VAL A 32 14.86 -11.38 21.07
N ALA A 33 15.50 -11.99 20.07
CA ALA A 33 15.46 -11.49 18.70
C ALA A 33 14.00 -11.34 18.23
N HIS A 34 13.72 -10.29 17.47
CA HIS A 34 12.35 -9.92 17.12
C HIS A 34 12.31 -9.23 15.75
N LEU A 35 11.09 -9.15 15.22
CA LEU A 35 10.76 -8.40 14.02
C LEU A 35 9.80 -7.28 14.44
N SER A 36 10.04 -6.05 14.03
CA SER A 36 9.21 -4.91 14.45
C SER A 36 9.06 -3.88 13.34
N LEU A 37 7.92 -3.21 13.30
CA LEU A 37 7.68 -2.09 12.40
C LEU A 37 7.77 -0.79 13.17
N HIS A 38 8.73 0.07 12.82
CA HIS A 38 9.05 1.30 13.52
C HIS A 38 8.72 2.53 12.68
N GLY A 39 7.98 3.48 13.25
CA GLY A 39 7.65 4.73 12.59
C GLY A 39 7.14 5.77 13.59
N ARG A 40 7.44 7.04 13.32
CA ARG A 40 6.98 8.15 14.17
C ARG A 40 6.51 9.34 13.33
N PRO A 41 5.19 9.53 13.14
CA PRO A 41 4.66 10.61 12.32
C PRO A 41 5.18 11.97 12.77
N GLY A 42 5.68 12.76 11.81
CA GLY A 42 6.19 14.12 12.04
C GLY A 42 7.43 14.24 12.93
N THR A 43 8.08 13.14 13.33
CA THR A 43 9.27 13.18 14.19
C THR A 43 10.34 12.20 13.70
N ALA A 44 11.53 12.27 14.30
CA ALA A 44 12.61 11.36 13.99
C ALA A 44 12.29 9.95 14.52
N ASN A 45 12.53 8.94 13.68
CA ASN A 45 12.34 7.53 14.05
C ASN A 45 13.32 7.11 15.15
N SER A 46 13.06 5.98 15.81
CA SER A 46 13.94 5.46 16.87
C SER A 46 14.02 3.95 16.87
N ALA A 47 15.16 3.39 17.28
CA ALA A 47 15.31 1.97 17.57
C ALA A 47 14.64 1.57 18.92
N ASP A 48 14.20 2.54 19.73
CA ASP A 48 13.52 2.22 20.99
C ASP A 48 12.11 1.66 20.74
N GLU A 49 11.90 0.40 21.09
CA GLU A 49 10.65 -0.35 20.90
C GLU A 49 9.47 0.28 21.64
N LEU A 50 9.68 0.95 22.77
CA LEU A 50 8.60 1.63 23.49
C LEU A 50 8.21 2.96 22.82
N VAL A 51 9.08 3.51 21.99
CA VAL A 51 8.94 4.87 21.44
C VAL A 51 8.44 4.86 19.99
N ALA A 52 8.92 3.91 19.18
CA ALA A 52 8.70 3.91 17.74
C ALA A 52 7.97 2.67 17.21
N SER A 53 7.90 1.59 18.00
CA SER A 53 7.30 0.34 17.54
C SER A 53 5.78 0.45 17.40
N ILE A 54 5.30 0.11 16.21
CA ILE A 54 3.89 0.04 15.83
C ILE A 54 3.37 -1.37 16.12
N ILE A 55 4.15 -2.39 15.76
CA ILE A 55 3.86 -3.80 16.01
C ILE A 55 5.18 -4.58 16.07
N SER A 56 5.27 -5.55 16.99
CA SER A 56 6.43 -6.44 17.11
C SER A 56 6.01 -7.91 17.21
N ASP A 57 6.83 -8.79 16.62
CA ASP A 57 6.78 -10.23 16.76
C ASP A 57 8.06 -10.76 17.44
N THR A 58 7.89 -11.25 18.65
CA THR A 58 8.96 -11.81 19.50
C THR A 58 9.09 -13.32 19.39
N THR A 59 8.25 -13.95 18.57
CA THR A 59 8.19 -15.41 18.43
C THR A 59 9.02 -15.91 17.25
N LEU A 60 9.65 -15.02 16.49
CA LEU A 60 10.55 -15.36 15.39
C LEU A 60 11.86 -15.93 15.92
N ALA A 61 11.98 -17.26 15.95
CA ALA A 61 13.21 -17.92 16.36
C ALA A 61 14.32 -17.70 15.32
N ASN A 62 15.39 -16.99 15.73
CA ASN A 62 16.68 -16.81 15.06
C ASN A 62 16.61 -16.61 13.52
N VAL A 63 16.82 -15.38 13.06
CA VAL A 63 16.90 -15.03 11.63
C VAL A 63 18.19 -15.45 10.92
N GLY A 64 19.02 -16.26 11.56
CA GLY A 64 20.20 -16.84 10.93
C GLY A 64 19.86 -17.75 9.74
N GLY A 65 20.76 -17.79 8.76
CA GLY A 65 20.59 -18.57 7.53
C GLY A 65 19.93 -17.79 6.39
N LEU A 66 19.66 -18.47 5.27
CA LEU A 66 18.92 -17.87 4.17
C LEU A 66 17.44 -17.78 4.52
N ARG A 67 16.87 -16.58 4.43
CA ARG A 67 15.45 -16.30 4.69
C ARG A 67 14.85 -15.56 3.51
N THR A 68 13.55 -15.73 3.28
CA THR A 68 12.78 -14.92 2.35
C THR A 68 11.85 -14.00 3.14
N MET A 69 11.72 -12.75 2.68
CA MET A 69 10.76 -11.79 3.23
C MET A 69 9.97 -11.18 2.09
N ARG A 70 8.65 -11.13 2.24
CA ARG A 70 7.74 -10.43 1.34
C ARG A 70 6.92 -9.46 2.16
N VAL A 71 6.83 -8.22 1.70
CA VAL A 71 6.00 -7.18 2.29
C VAL A 71 4.96 -6.78 1.25
N THR A 72 3.71 -6.65 1.67
CA THR A 72 2.62 -6.10 0.86
C THR A 72 2.01 -4.93 1.59
N TYR A 73 1.60 -3.92 0.83
CA TYR A 73 0.87 -2.76 1.33
C TYR A 73 -0.23 -2.46 0.33
N ASP A 74 -1.48 -2.54 0.78
CA ASP A 74 -2.67 -2.48 -0.08
C ASP A 74 -3.83 -1.87 0.71
N SER A 75 -4.42 -0.78 0.24
CA SER A 75 -5.50 -0.01 0.91
C SER A 75 -5.29 0.18 2.43
N GLY A 76 -4.07 0.54 2.86
CA GLY A 76 -3.71 0.74 4.26
C GLY A 76 -3.38 -0.54 5.06
N LEU A 77 -3.53 -1.73 4.48
CA LEU A 77 -3.16 -3.00 5.10
C LEU A 77 -1.68 -3.32 4.80
N PHE A 78 -0.84 -3.22 5.83
CA PHE A 78 0.58 -3.55 5.76
C PHE A 78 0.82 -4.97 6.29
N GLU A 79 1.31 -5.88 5.44
CA GLU A 79 1.53 -7.27 5.80
C GLU A 79 2.96 -7.72 5.53
N ILE A 80 3.48 -8.52 6.46
CA ILE A 80 4.85 -9.02 6.41
C ILE A 80 4.83 -10.55 6.45
N TYR A 81 5.45 -11.17 5.46
CA TYR A 81 5.58 -12.61 5.30
C TYR A 81 7.05 -13.00 5.40
N ILE A 82 7.32 -14.14 6.04
CA ILE A 82 8.67 -14.71 6.19
C ILE A 82 8.64 -16.17 5.74
N ASP A 83 9.71 -16.68 5.11
CA ASP A 83 9.91 -18.10 4.74
C ASP A 83 8.72 -18.76 4.03
N ASP A 84 8.24 -18.13 2.97
CA ASP A 84 7.15 -18.64 2.11
C ASP A 84 5.83 -18.92 2.86
N LEU A 85 5.65 -18.34 4.05
CA LEU A 85 4.39 -18.40 4.77
C LEU A 85 3.25 -17.86 3.90
N THR A 86 2.12 -18.57 3.89
CA THR A 86 0.91 -18.15 3.17
C THR A 86 0.00 -17.26 4.02
N VAL A 87 0.25 -17.18 5.32
CA VAL A 87 -0.43 -16.29 6.26
C VAL A 87 0.59 -15.25 6.71
N PRO A 88 0.22 -13.96 6.77
CA PRO A 88 1.14 -12.92 7.21
C PRO A 88 1.63 -13.22 8.63
N ARG A 89 2.91 -12.99 8.84
CA ARG A 89 3.55 -13.09 10.14
C ARG A 89 3.14 -11.93 11.05
N MET A 90 3.05 -10.75 10.47
CA MET A 90 2.49 -9.55 11.06
C MET A 90 1.59 -8.85 10.05
N SER A 91 0.51 -8.26 10.55
CA SER A 91 -0.48 -7.53 9.75
C SER A 91 -0.95 -6.36 10.60
N VAL A 92 -0.95 -5.16 10.02
CA VAL A 92 -1.36 -3.93 10.69
C VAL A 92 -1.98 -2.98 9.69
N PHE A 93 -3.07 -2.32 10.09
CA PHE A 93 -3.63 -1.20 9.34
C PHE A 93 -2.89 0.08 9.71
N ILE A 94 -2.23 0.70 8.72
CA ILE A 94 -1.53 1.96 8.84
C ILE A 94 -1.67 2.77 7.55
N ASP A 95 -1.69 4.10 7.66
CA ASP A 95 -1.45 4.98 6.53
C ASP A 95 0.04 5.31 6.48
N ILE A 96 0.77 4.77 5.52
CA ILE A 96 2.22 5.00 5.41
C ILE A 96 2.55 6.45 5.06
N THR A 97 1.62 7.21 4.48
CA THR A 97 1.86 8.60 4.07
C THR A 97 2.04 9.53 5.28
N GLU A 98 1.37 9.23 6.40
CA GLU A 98 1.56 9.92 7.69
C GLU A 98 3.00 9.86 8.20
N TYR A 99 3.75 8.82 7.80
CA TYR A 99 5.13 8.59 8.21
C TYR A 99 6.14 9.15 7.21
N LEU A 100 5.80 9.27 5.93
CA LEU A 100 6.75 9.61 4.85
C LEU A 100 6.73 11.09 4.46
N ALA A 101 5.69 11.84 4.85
CA ALA A 101 5.53 13.28 4.61
C ALA A 101 5.62 13.72 3.13
N SER A 102 5.51 12.78 2.18
CA SER A 102 5.52 13.00 0.73
C SER A 102 4.96 11.79 0.00
N ASP A 103 4.45 12.02 -1.21
CA ASP A 103 3.98 10.99 -2.15
C ASP A 103 5.13 10.23 -2.84
N SER A 104 6.36 10.39 -2.37
CA SER A 104 7.55 9.76 -2.93
C SER A 104 8.54 9.46 -1.82
N ALA A 105 9.08 8.24 -1.83
CA ALA A 105 10.03 7.78 -0.83
C ALA A 105 11.13 6.94 -1.46
N TRP A 106 12.27 6.87 -0.76
CA TRP A 106 13.32 5.91 -1.06
C TRP A 106 13.04 4.62 -0.31
N ILE A 107 13.13 3.49 -1.02
CA ILE A 107 13.07 2.15 -0.43
C ILE A 107 14.44 1.51 -0.56
N GLY A 108 14.90 0.86 0.50
CA GLY A 108 16.17 0.17 0.51
C GLY A 108 16.40 -0.60 1.80
N PHE A 109 17.63 -1.05 1.96
CA PHE A 109 18.07 -1.80 3.12
C PHE A 109 19.16 -1.02 3.85
N ILE A 110 19.09 -1.08 5.17
CA ILE A 110 20.13 -0.61 6.07
C ILE A 110 20.49 -1.77 6.99
N GLY A 111 21.73 -1.76 7.47
CA GLY A 111 22.22 -2.79 8.38
C GLY A 111 23.42 -2.26 9.11
N SER A 112 23.61 -2.71 10.33
CA SER A 112 24.72 -2.27 11.15
C SER A 112 25.19 -3.39 12.08
N THR A 113 26.43 -3.27 12.54
CA THR A 113 27.01 -4.16 13.56
C THR A 113 27.53 -3.34 14.73
N GLY A 114 27.61 -3.96 15.90
CA GLY A 114 28.09 -3.34 17.13
C GLY A 114 29.31 -4.06 17.71
N GLY A 115 29.28 -4.26 19.03
CA GLY A 115 30.32 -5.04 19.74
C GLY A 115 30.31 -6.55 19.40
N VAL A 116 29.23 -7.03 18.79
CA VAL A 116 29.09 -8.36 18.19
C VAL A 116 28.83 -8.19 16.70
N THR A 117 29.31 -9.14 15.89
CA THR A 117 29.30 -9.06 14.43
C THR A 117 28.46 -10.16 13.79
N GLN A 118 27.72 -9.78 12.75
CA GLN A 118 27.02 -10.68 11.84
C GLN A 118 27.18 -10.15 10.41
N VAL A 119 27.20 -11.05 9.43
CA VAL A 119 27.11 -10.68 8.02
C VAL A 119 25.63 -10.51 7.66
N ASN A 120 25.30 -9.37 7.06
CA ASN A 120 23.96 -9.06 6.56
C ASN A 120 24.02 -8.97 5.03
N ASP A 121 23.61 -10.03 4.35
CA ASP A 121 23.65 -10.13 2.89
C ASP A 121 22.24 -10.09 2.30
N VAL A 122 22.01 -9.16 1.37
CA VAL A 122 20.82 -9.14 0.50
C VAL A 122 21.18 -9.84 -0.80
N LEU A 123 20.71 -11.08 -0.97
CA LEU A 123 21.06 -11.90 -2.14
C LEU A 123 20.25 -11.56 -3.39
N SER A 124 19.00 -11.13 -3.19
CA SER A 124 18.09 -10.72 -4.26
C SER A 124 17.02 -9.81 -3.71
N TRP A 125 16.60 -8.83 -4.50
CA TRP A 125 15.50 -7.95 -4.18
C TRP A 125 14.73 -7.61 -5.44
N SER A 126 13.41 -7.62 -5.32
CA SER A 126 12.47 -7.05 -6.29
C SER A 126 11.50 -6.14 -5.56
N LEU A 127 11.22 -5.00 -6.15
CA LEU A 127 10.13 -4.12 -5.74
C LEU A 127 9.17 -4.02 -6.92
N THR A 128 7.91 -4.33 -6.66
CA THR A 128 6.83 -4.02 -7.58
C THR A 128 6.00 -2.95 -6.89
N ASN A 129 6.12 -1.72 -7.37
CA ASN A 129 5.08 -0.75 -7.08
C ASN A 129 3.93 -1.12 -8.01
N GLY A 130 2.83 -1.65 -7.45
CA GLY A 130 1.58 -1.83 -8.19
C GLY A 130 0.93 -0.46 -8.41
N GLY A 131 1.73 0.53 -8.83
CA GLY A 131 1.42 1.95 -8.74
C GLY A 131 0.01 2.19 -9.25
N ALA A 132 -0.72 3.04 -8.53
CA ALA A 132 -2.15 3.29 -8.72
C ALA A 132 -2.56 3.06 -10.17
N THR A 133 -3.39 2.05 -10.36
CA THR A 133 -3.73 1.52 -11.67
C THR A 133 -4.27 2.67 -12.50
N GLN A 134 -3.67 2.93 -13.66
CA GLN A 134 -4.15 4.04 -14.49
C GLN A 134 -5.46 3.65 -15.17
N PHE A 135 -6.46 4.51 -15.05
CA PHE A 135 -7.77 4.36 -15.64
C PHE A 135 -8.30 5.69 -16.16
N LEU A 136 -9.43 5.61 -16.86
CA LEU A 136 -10.25 6.75 -17.27
C LEU A 136 -11.60 6.64 -16.56
N ARG A 137 -11.93 7.58 -15.68
CA ARG A 137 -13.18 7.55 -14.89
C ARG A 137 -14.37 7.64 -15.84
N GLY A 138 -15.26 6.64 -15.74
CA GLY A 138 -16.42 6.48 -16.61
C GLY A 138 -16.21 5.63 -17.88
N ASP A 139 -15.00 5.16 -18.20
CA ASP A 139 -14.75 4.16 -19.26
C ASP A 139 -14.92 2.74 -18.71
N VAL A 140 -16.14 2.40 -18.31
CA VAL A 140 -16.44 1.15 -17.60
C VAL A 140 -16.27 -0.07 -18.50
N ASN A 141 -16.47 0.09 -19.80
CA ASN A 141 -16.37 -1.00 -20.77
C ASN A 141 -14.95 -1.16 -21.37
N LEU A 142 -14.03 -0.25 -21.01
CA LEU A 142 -12.61 -0.28 -21.35
C LEU A 142 -12.33 -0.14 -22.85
N ASP A 143 -13.15 0.63 -23.56
CA ASP A 143 -12.95 0.94 -24.98
C ASP A 143 -12.20 2.27 -25.21
N SER A 144 -11.63 2.84 -24.14
CA SER A 144 -10.91 4.11 -24.13
C SER A 144 -11.78 5.32 -24.44
N SER A 145 -13.11 5.22 -24.30
CA SER A 145 -14.05 6.31 -24.60
C SER A 145 -15.17 6.39 -23.58
N VAL A 146 -15.25 7.47 -22.80
CA VAL A 146 -16.37 7.69 -21.85
C VAL A 146 -17.65 8.09 -22.58
N ASN A 147 -18.63 7.18 -22.67
CA ASN A 147 -19.86 7.37 -23.42
C ASN A 147 -21.07 6.52 -22.91
N LEU A 148 -22.15 6.43 -23.69
CA LEU A 148 -23.40 5.78 -23.27
C LEU A 148 -23.24 4.26 -23.05
N PRO A 149 -22.58 3.50 -23.94
CA PRO A 149 -22.13 2.13 -23.69
C PRO A 149 -21.57 1.84 -22.30
N ASP A 150 -20.80 2.74 -21.69
CA ASP A 150 -20.27 2.56 -20.33
C ASP A 150 -21.37 2.51 -19.27
N ALA A 151 -22.34 3.44 -19.35
CA ALA A 151 -23.49 3.44 -18.45
C ALA A 151 -24.33 2.17 -18.62
N ILE A 152 -24.46 1.66 -19.85
CA ILE A 152 -25.17 0.40 -20.13
C ILE A 152 -24.41 -0.78 -19.53
N TYR A 153 -23.08 -0.81 -19.68
CA TYR A 153 -22.23 -1.86 -19.13
C TYR A 153 -22.31 -1.88 -17.60
N ALA A 154 -22.18 -0.72 -16.95
CA ALA A 154 -22.33 -0.55 -15.51
C ALA A 154 -23.67 -1.10 -14.99
N LEU A 155 -24.79 -0.66 -15.58
CA LEU A 155 -26.13 -1.14 -15.19
C LEU A 155 -26.32 -2.64 -15.45
N GLY A 156 -25.71 -3.16 -16.52
CA GLY A 156 -25.69 -4.58 -16.83
C GLY A 156 -24.99 -5.39 -15.74
N ALA A 157 -23.81 -4.92 -15.29
CA ALA A 157 -23.05 -5.55 -14.22
C ALA A 157 -23.78 -5.50 -12.87
N LEU A 158 -24.48 -4.41 -12.56
CA LEU A 158 -25.22 -4.24 -11.30
C LEU A 158 -26.51 -5.08 -11.22
N PHE A 159 -27.27 -5.18 -12.32
CA PHE A 159 -28.67 -5.63 -12.26
C PHE A 159 -29.02 -6.82 -13.14
N VAL A 160 -28.18 -7.20 -14.10
CA VAL A 160 -28.50 -8.28 -15.04
C VAL A 160 -27.69 -9.54 -14.68
N PRO A 161 -28.34 -10.60 -14.18
CA PRO A 161 -27.64 -11.85 -13.85
C PRO A 161 -26.94 -12.45 -15.07
N GLY A 162 -25.65 -12.78 -14.91
CA GLY A 162 -24.83 -13.37 -15.97
C GLY A 162 -24.14 -12.36 -16.89
N SER A 163 -24.31 -11.05 -16.65
CA SER A 163 -23.46 -10.03 -17.28
C SER A 163 -22.00 -10.17 -16.83
N PRO A 164 -21.03 -9.80 -17.68
CA PRO A 164 -19.63 -9.68 -17.27
C PRO A 164 -19.49 -8.69 -16.10
N PRO A 165 -18.64 -8.99 -15.10
CA PRO A 165 -18.33 -8.04 -14.05
C PRO A 165 -17.51 -6.87 -14.60
N VAL A 166 -17.53 -5.77 -13.86
CA VAL A 166 -16.58 -4.66 -14.06
C VAL A 166 -15.22 -5.10 -13.53
N THR A 167 -14.16 -4.86 -14.31
CA THR A 167 -12.77 -5.19 -13.94
C THR A 167 -11.99 -4.00 -13.38
N CYS A 168 -12.52 -2.78 -13.53
CA CYS A 168 -11.99 -1.53 -12.99
C CYS A 168 -13.04 -0.87 -12.11
N LEU A 169 -12.96 -1.07 -10.80
CA LEU A 169 -13.97 -0.49 -9.93
C LEU A 169 -13.83 1.04 -9.86
N ASP A 170 -12.61 1.58 -9.90
CA ASP A 170 -12.38 3.04 -9.88
C ASP A 170 -12.97 3.74 -11.11
N SER A 171 -12.93 3.08 -12.28
CA SER A 171 -13.58 3.63 -13.48
C SER A 171 -15.10 3.62 -13.36
N ALA A 172 -15.66 2.67 -12.62
CA ALA A 172 -17.10 2.50 -12.45
C ALA A 172 -17.69 3.25 -11.25
N ASP A 173 -16.87 3.63 -10.28
CA ASP A 173 -17.18 4.65 -9.28
C ASP A 173 -17.03 6.03 -9.92
N ILE A 174 -18.12 6.46 -10.55
CA ILE A 174 -18.15 7.64 -11.39
C ILE A 174 -18.33 8.90 -10.53
N ASN A 175 -19.01 8.80 -9.39
CA ASN A 175 -19.17 9.93 -8.48
C ASN A 175 -18.09 10.00 -7.40
N ASP A 176 -17.14 9.05 -7.40
CA ASP A 176 -15.92 9.05 -6.58
C ASP A 176 -16.28 9.03 -5.09
N ASP A 177 -17.23 8.16 -4.74
CA ASP A 177 -17.79 8.04 -3.38
C ASP A 177 -17.35 6.80 -2.59
N GLY A 178 -16.45 6.00 -3.18
CA GLY A 178 -15.86 4.79 -2.61
C GLY A 178 -16.70 3.54 -2.82
N GLY A 179 -17.53 3.49 -3.85
CA GLY A 179 -18.34 2.31 -4.13
C GLY A 179 -19.11 2.31 -5.44
N PHE A 180 -18.98 1.22 -6.20
CA PHE A 180 -19.73 1.01 -7.44
C PHE A 180 -21.20 0.61 -7.21
N ASN A 181 -22.14 1.51 -7.56
CA ASN A 181 -23.57 1.37 -7.34
C ASN A 181 -24.44 2.13 -8.40
N LEU A 182 -25.74 2.28 -8.15
CA LEU A 182 -26.68 2.87 -9.13
C LEU A 182 -26.46 4.38 -9.36
N PRO A 183 -26.30 5.20 -8.30
CA PRO A 183 -25.82 6.57 -8.40
C PRO A 183 -24.71 6.81 -9.43
N ASP A 184 -23.72 5.93 -9.56
CA ASP A 184 -22.65 6.07 -10.56
C ASP A 184 -23.17 6.15 -11.99
N ALA A 185 -24.00 5.17 -12.36
CA ALA A 185 -24.58 5.13 -13.70
C ALA A 185 -25.47 6.37 -13.97
N ILE A 186 -26.16 6.87 -12.94
CA ILE A 186 -26.96 8.09 -13.04
C ILE A 186 -26.06 9.32 -13.19
N TYR A 187 -24.94 9.35 -12.47
CA TYR A 187 -23.96 10.44 -12.50
C TYR A 187 -23.36 10.56 -13.90
N LEU A 188 -22.92 9.44 -14.51
CA LEU A 188 -22.39 9.43 -15.87
C LEU A 188 -23.44 9.90 -16.89
N LEU A 189 -24.66 9.37 -16.82
CA LEU A 189 -25.74 9.79 -17.74
C LEU A 189 -26.07 11.28 -17.59
N SER A 190 -25.99 11.81 -16.36
CA SER A 190 -26.17 13.23 -16.11
C SER A 190 -25.06 14.04 -16.75
N ALA A 191 -23.80 13.66 -16.52
CA ALA A 191 -22.62 14.30 -17.14
C ALA A 191 -22.65 14.28 -18.68
N LEU A 192 -23.16 13.21 -19.29
CA LEU A 192 -23.23 13.06 -20.75
C LEU A 192 -24.38 13.87 -21.39
N PHE A 193 -25.53 14.01 -20.71
CA PHE A 193 -26.77 14.45 -21.37
C PHE A 193 -27.49 15.61 -20.70
N VAL A 194 -27.13 16.01 -19.48
CA VAL A 194 -27.80 17.10 -18.75
C VAL A 194 -26.92 18.35 -18.78
N PRO A 195 -27.29 19.40 -19.54
CA PRO A 195 -26.50 20.61 -19.57
C PRO A 195 -26.39 21.25 -18.19
N GLY A 196 -25.16 21.49 -17.74
CA GLY A 196 -24.88 22.11 -16.44
C GLY A 196 -24.89 21.16 -15.24
N SER A 197 -24.89 19.84 -15.45
CA SER A 197 -24.58 18.88 -14.39
C SER A 197 -23.14 19.04 -13.92
N ASP A 198 -22.85 18.47 -12.75
CA ASP A 198 -21.49 18.36 -12.23
C ASP A 198 -20.62 17.54 -13.19
N ALA A 199 -19.33 17.89 -13.26
CA ALA A 199 -18.36 17.15 -14.03
C ALA A 199 -18.02 15.83 -13.33
N VAL A 200 -17.65 14.81 -14.10
CA VAL A 200 -17.07 13.58 -13.55
C VAL A 200 -15.73 13.95 -12.88
N PRO A 201 -15.48 13.47 -11.64
CA PRO A 201 -14.19 13.62 -10.97
C PRO A 201 -13.04 13.04 -11.82
N GLU A 202 -11.84 13.58 -11.66
CA GLU A 202 -10.66 13.08 -12.38
C GLU A 202 -10.37 11.61 -12.02
N PRO A 203 -9.77 10.80 -12.92
CA PRO A 203 -9.18 11.15 -14.22
C PRO A 203 -10.16 11.08 -15.41
N THR A 204 -10.39 12.18 -16.14
CA THR A 204 -11.36 12.23 -17.28
C THR A 204 -10.79 12.64 -18.64
N ALA A 205 -9.68 13.37 -18.67
CA ALA A 205 -9.10 13.89 -19.91
C ALA A 205 -8.06 12.93 -20.54
N SER A 206 -7.39 12.17 -19.69
CA SER A 206 -6.40 11.16 -20.03
C SER A 206 -6.34 10.17 -18.88
N CYS A 207 -5.78 9.00 -19.15
CA CYS A 207 -5.49 8.03 -18.11
C CYS A 207 -4.71 8.67 -16.96
N GLY A 208 -5.15 8.38 -15.74
CA GLY A 208 -4.55 8.89 -14.52
C GLY A 208 -4.78 7.92 -13.37
N THR A 209 -4.13 8.20 -12.26
CA THR A 209 -4.34 7.50 -10.99
C THR A 209 -5.58 8.07 -10.31
N ASP A 210 -6.19 7.32 -9.38
CA ASP A 210 -7.24 7.88 -8.53
C ASP A 210 -6.66 9.00 -7.65
N PRO A 211 -7.12 10.26 -7.75
CA PRO A 211 -6.69 11.34 -6.86
C PRO A 211 -7.21 11.19 -5.42
N THR A 212 -8.22 10.36 -5.22
CA THR A 212 -8.96 10.12 -3.97
C THR A 212 -9.00 8.62 -3.66
N ASP A 213 -7.83 8.01 -3.76
CA ASP A 213 -7.56 6.58 -3.50
C ASP A 213 -8.36 6.02 -2.31
N ASP A 214 -8.99 4.87 -2.52
CA ASP A 214 -9.86 4.23 -1.52
C ASP A 214 -9.69 2.69 -1.47
N SER A 215 -10.73 1.94 -1.13
CA SER A 215 -10.69 0.46 -1.03
C SER A 215 -11.14 -0.28 -2.30
N ILE A 216 -11.69 0.44 -3.28
CA ILE A 216 -11.87 -0.07 -4.63
C ILE A 216 -10.61 0.21 -5.45
N ASP A 217 -10.37 -0.66 -6.43
CA ASP A 217 -9.18 -0.61 -7.28
C ASP A 217 -9.50 -1.17 -8.67
N CYS A 218 -8.60 -0.92 -9.61
CA CYS A 218 -8.59 -1.61 -10.90
C CYS A 218 -7.60 -2.79 -10.90
N GLU A 219 -8.09 -4.00 -11.27
CA GLU A 219 -7.31 -5.25 -11.12
C GLU A 219 -6.04 -5.31 -11.99
N THR A 220 -5.99 -4.54 -13.08
CA THR A 220 -4.83 -4.44 -13.99
C THR A 220 -4.78 -3.06 -14.63
N PRO A 221 -3.61 -2.55 -15.07
CA PRO A 221 -3.53 -1.33 -15.89
C PRO A 221 -4.37 -1.49 -17.16
N ILE A 222 -5.32 -0.59 -17.34
CA ILE A 222 -6.30 -0.70 -18.43
C ILE A 222 -6.02 0.29 -19.55
N CYS A 223 -5.14 1.23 -19.27
CA CYS A 223 -4.62 2.15 -20.25
C CYS A 223 -3.40 1.57 -21.00
N PRO A 224 -3.28 1.81 -22.33
CA PRO A 224 -2.14 1.35 -23.14
C PRO A 224 -0.79 1.96 -22.75
#